data_AF-E9US33-F1
#
_entry.id   AF-E9US33-F1
#
_cell.length_a   1.000
_cell.length_b   1.000
_cell.length_c   1.000
_cell.angle_alpha   90.00
_cell.angle_beta   90.00
_cell.angle_gamma   90.00
#
_symmetry.space_group_name_H-M   'P 1'
#
loop_
_entity.id
_entity.type
_entity.pdbx_description
1 polymer ?
#
loop_
_entity_poly.entity_id
_entity_poly.type
_entity_poly.pdbx_seq_one_letter_code
_entity_poly.pdbx_strand_id
1 'polypeptide(L)'
;MWTSYGQDRATADAGTLRLYVWHVGGVKDEDGGIRKRYGYRLSDDKLNTAGIEAYDLYSGVGAGVDAQDALTTLVAFLTAAGEAYRSTMGDPNKMSENHALFPDWVNESAYMNDSELAELALDLNGPSTGAATAPKTAHPRQPPPSTPDVPRL
;
A
#
# COMPACT_ATOMS: atom_id res chain seq x y z
N MET A 1 21.07 19.79 6.82
CA MET A 1 20.69 18.62 7.66
C MET A 1 19.20 18.45 7.45
N TRP A 2 18.79 17.53 6.57
CA TRP A 2 17.36 17.36 6.23
C TRP A 2 16.86 16.15 7.01
N THR A 3 15.88 16.37 7.87
CA THR A 3 15.23 15.30 8.62
C THR A 3 14.10 14.74 7.77
N SER A 4 14.28 13.54 7.22
CA SER A 4 13.24 12.80 6.49
C SER A 4 12.16 12.33 7.49
N TYR A 5 11.15 13.16 7.71
CA TYR A 5 10.06 12.92 8.67
C TYR A 5 8.89 12.08 8.13
N GLY A 6 9.05 11.44 6.98
CA GLY A 6 8.01 10.60 6.36
C GLY A 6 8.47 9.24 5.83
N GLN A 7 9.75 8.87 6.03
CA GLN A 7 10.32 7.66 5.44
C GLN A 7 10.28 6.43 6.36
N ASP A 8 9.95 6.60 7.64
CA ASP A 8 9.91 5.50 8.60
C ASP A 8 8.56 4.80 8.67
N ARG A 9 7.50 5.33 8.06
CA ARG A 9 6.17 4.72 8.07
C ARG A 9 5.37 5.07 6.82
N ALA A 10 4.55 4.14 6.37
CA ALA A 10 3.69 4.30 5.21
C ALA A 10 2.33 3.65 5.47
N THR A 11 1.29 4.19 4.85
CA THR A 11 -0.07 3.64 4.97
C THR A 11 -0.73 3.68 3.61
N ALA A 12 -1.52 2.67 3.28
CA ALA A 12 -2.35 2.67 2.08
C ALA A 12 -3.64 1.89 2.30
N ASP A 13 -4.60 2.15 1.44
CA ASP A 13 -5.85 1.42 1.32
C ASP A 13 -5.95 0.74 -0.04
N ALA A 14 -6.50 -0.47 -0.04
CA ALA A 14 -6.90 -1.20 -1.22
C ALA A 14 -8.34 -1.68 -0.98
N GLY A 15 -9.30 -0.85 -1.38
CA GLY A 15 -10.72 -1.08 -1.14
C GLY A 15 -11.05 -1.13 0.36
N THR A 16 -11.34 -2.32 0.87
CA THR A 16 -11.64 -2.58 2.29
C THR A 16 -10.42 -2.95 3.12
N LEU A 17 -9.30 -3.27 2.47
CA LEU A 17 -8.06 -3.66 3.10
C LEU A 17 -7.23 -2.41 3.46
N ARG A 18 -6.82 -2.31 4.71
CA ARG A 18 -5.93 -1.26 5.22
C ARG A 18 -4.56 -1.82 5.53
N LEU A 19 -3.55 -1.19 4.95
CA LEU A 19 -2.15 -1.54 5.05
C LEU A 19 -1.41 -0.44 5.82
N TYR A 20 -0.64 -0.83 6.82
CA TYR A 20 0.21 0.07 7.57
C TYR A 20 1.59 -0.56 7.72
N VAL A 21 2.66 0.19 7.43
CA VAL A 21 4.05 -0.26 7.50
C VAL A 21 4.84 0.74 8.34
N TRP A 22 5.73 0.24 9.18
CA TRP A 22 6.64 1.08 9.97
C TRP A 22 8.01 0.44 10.11
N HIS A 23 9.04 1.27 10.15
CA HIS A 23 10.41 0.86 10.36
C HIS A 23 10.61 0.52 11.83
N VAL A 24 11.20 -0.66 12.07
CA VAL A 24 11.45 -1.19 13.41
C VAL A 24 12.91 -0.96 13.80
N GLY A 25 13.84 -1.13 12.86
CA GLY A 25 15.27 -0.99 13.11
C GLY A 25 16.13 -1.68 12.08
N GLY A 26 17.45 -1.72 12.32
CA GLY A 26 18.39 -2.47 11.51
C GLY A 26 18.63 -3.87 12.08
N VAL A 27 18.62 -4.88 11.22
CA VAL A 27 19.09 -6.24 11.53
C VAL A 27 20.37 -6.50 10.77
N LYS A 28 21.36 -7.04 11.47
CA LYS A 28 22.62 -7.44 10.86
C LYS A 28 22.42 -8.73 10.08
N ASP A 29 22.83 -8.69 8.82
CA ASP A 29 22.88 -9.83 7.92
C ASP A 29 24.07 -10.75 8.21
N GLU A 30 23.99 -11.99 7.76
CA GLU A 30 25.05 -13.00 7.93
C GLU A 30 26.38 -12.56 7.30
N ASP A 31 26.35 -11.80 6.20
CA ASP A 31 27.53 -11.23 5.54
C ASP A 31 28.04 -9.93 6.21
N GLY A 32 27.41 -9.53 7.32
CA GLY A 32 27.78 -8.34 8.09
C GLY A 32 27.15 -7.04 7.60
N GLY A 33 26.38 -7.08 6.51
CA GLY A 33 25.57 -5.96 6.05
C GLY A 33 24.42 -5.63 7.01
N ILE A 34 23.88 -4.41 6.94
CA ILE A 34 22.68 -4.04 7.71
C ILE A 34 21.50 -3.98 6.75
N ARG A 35 20.48 -4.81 7.00
CA ARG A 35 19.15 -4.71 6.38
C ARG A 35 18.21 -3.98 7.32
N LYS A 36 17.31 -3.15 6.80
CA LYS A 36 16.26 -2.50 7.60
C LYS A 36 15.12 -3.50 7.77
N ARG A 37 14.54 -3.56 8.96
CA ARG A 37 13.40 -4.39 9.30
C ARG A 37 12.18 -3.50 9.45
N TYR A 38 11.07 -3.92 8.87
CA TYR A 38 9.80 -3.25 8.95
C TYR A 38 8.76 -4.17 9.58
N GLY A 39 7.87 -3.55 10.36
CA GLY A 39 6.63 -4.15 10.80
C GLY A 39 5.53 -3.72 9.84
N TYR A 40 4.53 -4.57 9.68
CA TYR A 40 3.31 -4.22 8.98
C TYR A 40 2.08 -4.69 9.75
N ARG A 41 0.98 -4.00 9.48
CA ARG A 41 -0.34 -4.32 9.99
C ARG A 41 -1.32 -4.35 8.84
N LEU A 42 -2.11 -5.41 8.77
CA LEU A 42 -3.22 -5.58 7.85
C LEU A 42 -4.51 -5.58 8.63
N SER A 43 -5.53 -4.91 8.13
CA SER A 43 -6.87 -4.92 8.73
C SER A 43 -7.90 -4.84 7.62
N ASP A 44 -9.03 -5.52 7.77
CA ASP A 44 -10.13 -5.48 6.82
C ASP A 44 -11.36 -4.88 7.51
N ASP A 45 -11.89 -3.79 6.94
CA ASP A 45 -13.00 -3.02 7.52
C ASP A 45 -14.33 -3.81 7.49
N LYS A 46 -14.49 -4.72 6.52
CA LYS A 46 -15.69 -5.52 6.32
C LYS A 46 -15.75 -6.71 7.28
N LEU A 47 -14.61 -7.32 7.57
CA LEU A 47 -14.52 -8.50 8.44
C LEU A 47 -14.56 -8.16 9.94
N ASN A 48 -14.44 -6.87 10.31
CA ASN A 48 -14.37 -6.42 11.71
C ASN A 48 -13.37 -7.23 12.55
N THR A 49 -12.26 -7.64 11.93
CA THR A 49 -11.19 -8.39 12.57
C THR A 49 -10.19 -7.43 13.21
N ALA A 50 -9.51 -7.86 14.27
CA ALA A 50 -8.52 -7.04 14.99
C ALA A 50 -7.31 -6.61 14.11
N GLY A 51 -7.19 -7.21 12.92
CA GLY A 51 -6.03 -7.10 12.06
C GLY A 51 -4.92 -8.03 12.49
N ILE A 52 -3.95 -8.23 11.61
CA ILE A 52 -2.72 -8.96 11.92
C ILE A 52 -1.55 -8.00 11.88
N GLU A 53 -0.57 -8.26 12.75
CA GLU A 53 0.70 -7.54 12.78
C GLU A 53 1.84 -8.56 12.62
N ALA A 54 2.79 -8.26 11.74
CA ALA A 54 3.98 -9.08 11.55
C ALA A 54 5.21 -8.20 11.28
N TYR A 55 6.38 -8.83 11.27
CA TYR A 55 7.68 -8.15 11.28
C TYR A 55 8.70 -8.86 10.38
N ASP A 56 8.23 -9.49 9.31
CA ASP A 56 9.03 -10.27 8.36
C ASP A 56 9.46 -9.49 7.12
N LEU A 57 9.12 -8.19 7.01
CA LEU A 57 9.59 -7.33 5.93
C LEU A 57 11.01 -6.83 6.19
N TYR A 58 11.87 -6.98 5.18
CA TYR A 58 13.26 -6.50 5.20
C TYR A 58 13.60 -5.73 3.93
N SER A 59 14.40 -4.66 4.06
CA SER A 59 15.03 -4.02 2.91
C SER A 59 16.20 -4.83 2.38
N GLY A 60 16.65 -4.48 1.17
CA GLY A 60 17.98 -4.86 0.69
C GLY A 60 19.10 -4.42 1.64
N VAL A 61 20.22 -5.15 1.60
CA VAL A 61 21.41 -4.85 2.39
C VAL A 61 21.97 -3.49 2.00
N GLY A 62 22.20 -2.62 2.99
CA GLY A 62 22.73 -1.27 2.76
C GLY A 62 21.71 -0.25 2.23
N ALA A 63 20.45 -0.67 2.01
CA ALA A 63 19.39 0.25 1.63
C ALA A 63 19.06 1.25 2.76
N GLY A 64 18.57 2.42 2.35
CA GLY A 64 18.04 3.43 3.25
C GLY A 64 16.77 2.96 3.98
N VAL A 65 16.33 3.74 4.95
CA VAL A 65 14.98 3.57 5.50
C VAL A 65 14.00 4.15 4.48
N ASP A 66 13.14 3.30 3.94
CA ASP A 66 12.11 3.66 2.96
C ASP A 66 10.89 2.76 3.19
N ALA A 67 9.95 3.26 4.01
CA ALA A 67 8.73 2.52 4.33
C ALA A 67 7.78 2.40 3.13
N GLN A 68 7.93 3.25 2.11
CA GLN A 68 7.13 3.21 0.90
C GLN A 68 7.56 2.07 -0.02
N ASP A 69 8.86 1.83 -0.17
CA ASP A 69 9.41 0.63 -0.82
C ASP A 69 8.97 -0.66 -0.10
N ALA A 70 8.99 -0.66 1.24
CA ALA A 70 8.48 -1.77 2.03
C ALA A 70 6.96 -1.99 1.85
N LEU A 71 6.18 -0.93 1.69
CA LEU A 71 4.76 -1.00 1.37
C LEU A 71 4.51 -1.56 -0.03
N THR A 72 5.29 -1.14 -1.04
CA THR A 72 5.24 -1.71 -2.40
C THR A 72 5.51 -3.21 -2.38
N THR A 73 6.51 -3.63 -1.61
CA THR A 73 6.84 -5.05 -1.41
C THR A 73 5.67 -5.81 -0.75
N LEU A 74 5.04 -5.23 0.27
CA LEU A 74 3.87 -5.82 0.92
C LEU A 74 2.69 -5.97 -0.04
N VAL A 75 2.41 -4.96 -0.87
CA VAL A 75 1.35 -5.02 -1.89
C VAL A 75 1.62 -6.16 -2.88
N ALA A 76 2.86 -6.35 -3.33
CA ALA A 76 3.22 -7.45 -4.22
C ALA A 76 2.96 -8.83 -3.58
N PHE A 77 3.27 -9.00 -2.28
CA PHE A 77 2.96 -10.24 -1.57
C PHE A 77 1.45 -10.47 -1.43
N LEU A 78 0.66 -9.42 -1.20
CA LEU A 78 -0.80 -9.53 -1.11
C LEU A 78 -1.43 -9.89 -2.46
N THR A 79 -0.98 -9.30 -3.56
CA THR A 79 -1.40 -9.71 -4.91
C THR A 79 -1.13 -11.19 -5.14
N ALA A 80 0.09 -11.66 -4.81
CA ALA A 80 0.45 -13.07 -4.93
C ALA A 80 -0.39 -14.01 -4.02
N ALA A 81 -0.81 -13.52 -2.85
CA ALA A 81 -1.70 -14.23 -1.94
C ALA A 81 -3.13 -14.36 -2.49
N GLY A 82 -3.66 -13.30 -3.10
CA GLY A 82 -4.96 -13.33 -3.79
C GLY A 82 -4.96 -14.29 -4.99
N GLU A 83 -3.88 -14.30 -5.77
CA GLU A 83 -3.70 -15.26 -6.88
C GLU A 83 -3.61 -16.72 -6.39
N ALA A 84 -2.91 -16.94 -5.27
CA ALA A 84 -2.84 -18.27 -4.64
C ALA A 84 -4.22 -18.74 -4.19
N TYR A 85 -5.00 -17.87 -3.55
CA TYR A 85 -6.37 -18.18 -3.13
C TYR A 85 -7.27 -18.54 -4.31
N ARG A 86 -7.22 -17.75 -5.39
CA ARG A 86 -7.92 -18.04 -6.65
C ARG A 86 -7.53 -19.40 -7.23
N SER A 87 -6.25 -19.75 -7.18
CA SER A 87 -5.74 -21.02 -7.70
C SER A 87 -6.25 -22.22 -6.89
N THR A 88 -6.35 -22.09 -5.57
CA THR A 88 -6.87 -23.15 -4.69
C THR A 88 -8.39 -23.35 -4.84
N MET A 89 -9.16 -22.32 -5.22
CA MET A 89 -10.57 -22.50 -5.61
C MET A 89 -10.74 -23.35 -6.87
N GLY A 90 -9.81 -23.23 -7.83
CA GLY A 90 -9.84 -23.98 -9.09
C GLY A 90 -9.45 -25.44 -8.91
N ASP A 91 -8.47 -25.71 -8.04
CA ASP A 91 -7.96 -27.03 -7.73
C ASP A 91 -7.53 -27.13 -6.25
N PRO A 92 -8.29 -27.78 -5.36
CA PRO A 92 -7.96 -27.85 -3.93
C PRO A 92 -6.67 -28.64 -3.63
N ASN A 93 -6.13 -29.40 -4.60
CA ASN A 93 -4.81 -30.05 -4.50
C ASN A 93 -3.65 -29.15 -4.95
N LYS A 94 -3.92 -27.96 -5.49
CA LYS A 94 -2.91 -26.94 -5.80
C LYS A 94 -2.86 -25.92 -4.66
N MET A 95 -2.22 -26.31 -3.56
CA MET A 95 -1.78 -25.35 -2.55
C MET A 95 -0.53 -24.65 -3.06
N SER A 96 -0.62 -23.34 -3.30
CA SER A 96 0.53 -22.51 -3.62
C SER A 96 1.34 -22.23 -2.35
N GLU A 97 2.67 -22.13 -2.47
CA GLU A 97 3.56 -21.75 -1.36
C GLU A 97 3.15 -20.39 -0.76
N ASN A 98 2.58 -19.50 -1.58
CA ASN A 98 2.09 -18.19 -1.16
C ASN A 98 0.85 -18.25 -0.25
N HIS A 99 0.12 -19.37 -0.24
CA HIS A 99 -1.06 -19.54 0.63
C HIS A 99 -0.68 -19.60 2.12
N ALA A 100 0.55 -20.00 2.44
CA ALA A 100 1.06 -20.08 3.81
C ALA A 100 1.67 -18.76 4.32
N LEU A 101 1.79 -17.74 3.44
CA LEU A 101 2.41 -16.46 3.81
C LEU A 101 1.51 -15.63 4.74
N PHE A 102 0.20 -15.68 4.51
CA PHE A 102 -0.77 -14.97 5.34
C PHE A 102 -1.89 -15.91 5.82
N PRO A 103 -2.59 -15.55 6.91
CA PRO A 103 -3.80 -16.23 7.33
C PRO A 103 -4.86 -16.25 6.21
N ASP A 104 -5.72 -17.27 6.23
CA ASP A 104 -6.73 -17.53 5.19
C ASP A 104 -7.61 -16.32 4.87
N TRP A 105 -8.05 -15.59 5.91
CA TRP A 105 -8.87 -14.39 5.73
C TRP A 105 -8.14 -13.27 4.96
N VAL A 106 -6.81 -13.17 5.08
CA VAL A 106 -6.00 -12.18 4.34
C VAL A 106 -5.93 -12.59 2.87
N ASN A 107 -5.73 -13.87 2.58
CA ASN A 107 -5.71 -14.40 1.21
C ASN A 107 -7.06 -14.15 0.52
N GLU A 108 -8.16 -14.41 1.23
CA GLU A 108 -9.52 -14.10 0.75
C GLU A 108 -9.72 -12.59 0.54
N SER A 109 -9.30 -11.76 1.50
CA SER A 109 -9.45 -10.29 1.40
C SER A 109 -8.62 -9.72 0.24
N ALA A 110 -7.40 -10.23 0.03
CA ALA A 110 -6.55 -9.85 -1.09
C ALA A 110 -7.19 -10.24 -2.43
N TYR A 111 -7.77 -11.44 -2.52
CA TYR A 111 -8.53 -11.87 -3.70
C TYR A 111 -9.75 -10.97 -3.97
N MET A 112 -10.48 -10.56 -2.92
CA MET A 112 -11.67 -9.71 -3.05
C MET A 112 -11.36 -8.26 -3.44
N ASN A 113 -10.15 -7.77 -3.13
CA ASN A 113 -9.68 -6.41 -3.44
C ASN A 113 -8.54 -6.42 -4.48
N ASP A 114 -8.47 -7.45 -5.35
CA ASP A 114 -7.40 -7.64 -6.33
C ASP A 114 -7.25 -6.45 -7.30
N SER A 115 -8.38 -5.89 -7.74
CA SER A 115 -8.38 -4.72 -8.63
C SER A 115 -7.82 -3.48 -7.94
N GLU A 116 -8.25 -3.21 -6.71
CA GLU A 116 -7.75 -2.08 -5.92
C GLU A 116 -6.27 -2.26 -5.54
N LEU A 117 -5.82 -3.49 -5.27
CA LEU A 117 -4.40 -3.80 -5.07
C LEU A 117 -3.57 -3.54 -6.33
N ALA A 118 -4.09 -3.89 -7.52
CA ALA A 118 -3.42 -3.60 -8.79
C ALA A 118 -3.34 -2.09 -9.06
N GLU A 119 -4.40 -1.33 -8.77
CA GLU A 119 -4.38 0.13 -8.86
C GLU A 119 -3.38 0.76 -7.88
N LEU A 120 -3.36 0.29 -6.63
CA LEU A 120 -2.41 0.73 -5.62
C LEU A 120 -0.96 0.43 -6.02
N ALA A 121 -0.71 -0.75 -6.61
CA ALA A 121 0.62 -1.10 -7.11
C ALA A 121 1.10 -0.15 -8.22
N LEU A 122 0.18 0.29 -9.11
CA LEU A 122 0.48 1.28 -10.15
C LEU A 122 0.75 2.67 -9.57
N ASP A 123 -0.02 3.09 -8.56
CA ASP A 123 0.19 4.37 -7.86
C ASP A 123 1.56 4.41 -7.17
N LEU A 124 1.91 3.33 -6.44
CA LEU A 124 3.18 3.21 -5.74
C LEU A 124 4.40 3.17 -6.68
N ASN A 125 4.23 2.64 -7.89
CA ASN A 125 5.30 2.55 -8.90
C ASN A 125 5.33 3.75 -9.86
N GLY A 126 4.35 4.64 -9.80
CA GLY A 126 4.33 5.89 -10.56
C GLY A 126 5.35 6.90 -10.04
N PRO A 127 5.76 7.89 -10.86
CA PRO A 127 6.56 9.01 -10.35
C PRO A 127 5.72 9.73 -9.29
N SER A 128 6.15 9.66 -8.03
CA SER A 128 5.47 10.25 -6.88
C SER A 128 5.15 11.72 -7.15
N THR A 129 3.95 11.98 -7.69
CA THR A 129 3.41 13.31 -7.82
C THR A 129 2.81 13.61 -6.47
N GLY A 130 3.63 14.20 -5.60
CA GLY A 130 3.20 14.56 -4.25
C GLY A 130 1.87 15.30 -4.26
N ALA A 131 1.00 14.88 -3.33
CA ALA A 131 -0.19 15.60 -2.86
C ALA A 131 -1.29 15.90 -3.89
N ALA A 132 -2.38 15.13 -3.84
CA ALA A 132 -3.67 15.66 -3.38
C ALA A 132 -4.72 14.54 -3.31
N THR A 133 -4.97 14.06 -2.09
CA THR A 133 -6.36 13.79 -1.68
C THR A 133 -7.14 15.10 -1.86
N ALA A 134 -7.78 15.27 -3.01
CA ALA A 134 -8.90 16.19 -3.14
C ALA A 134 -10.13 15.43 -2.62
N PRO A 135 -10.68 15.78 -1.44
CA PRO A 135 -11.98 15.26 -1.04
C PRO A 135 -13.01 15.68 -2.09
N LYS A 136 -13.82 14.72 -2.52
CA LYS A 136 -15.06 14.91 -3.25
C LYS A 136 -15.91 15.99 -2.56
N THR A 137 -15.73 17.24 -2.96
CA THR A 137 -16.48 18.38 -2.44
C THR A 137 -16.83 19.29 -3.61
N ALA A 138 -18.13 19.25 -3.96
CA ALA A 138 -18.92 20.29 -4.61
C ALA A 138 -18.27 21.14 -5.72
N HIS A 139 -18.84 21.03 -6.92
CA HIS A 139 -18.78 22.05 -7.96
C HIS A 139 -18.86 23.48 -7.36
N PRO A 140 -17.82 24.32 -7.47
CA PRO A 140 -17.99 25.74 -7.25
C PRO A 140 -18.81 26.30 -8.41
N ARG A 141 -19.99 26.84 -8.08
CA ARG A 141 -20.84 27.62 -8.98
C ARG A 141 -19.97 28.69 -9.65
N GLN A 142 -19.80 28.57 -10.96
CA GLN A 142 -19.20 29.59 -11.81
C GLN A 142 -20.00 30.91 -11.66
N PRO A 143 -19.39 32.05 -11.32
CA PRO A 143 -20.07 33.34 -11.44
C PRO A 143 -20.30 33.67 -12.92
N PRO A 144 -21.40 34.36 -13.30
CA PRO A 144 -21.64 34.74 -14.69
C PRO A 144 -20.52 35.65 -15.22
N PRO A 145 -20.19 35.60 -16.51
CA PRO A 145 -19.14 36.44 -17.09
C PRO A 145 -19.53 37.92 -17.01
N SER A 146 -18.70 38.73 -16.34
CA SER A 146 -18.76 40.18 -16.37
C SER A 146 -18.45 40.69 -17.77
N THR A 147 -19.38 41.42 -18.37
CA THR A 147 -19.23 42.09 -19.67
C THR A 147 -18.22 43.22 -19.56
N PRO A 148 -17.20 43.33 -20.43
CA PRO A 148 -16.38 44.54 -20.49
C PRO A 148 -17.16 45.67 -21.19
N ASP A 149 -17.26 46.78 -20.46
CA ASP A 149 -17.81 48.09 -20.84
C ASP A 149 -17.07 48.67 -22.06
N VAL A 150 -17.82 49.07 -23.08
CA VAL A 150 -17.31 49.71 -24.29
C VAL A 150 -17.03 51.20 -24.03
N PRO A 151 -15.84 51.74 -24.33
CA PRO A 151 -15.59 53.17 -24.18
C PRO A 151 -16.37 53.95 -25.24
N ARG A 152 -17.23 54.86 -24.78
CA ARG A 152 -17.93 55.85 -25.59
C ARG A 152 -16.92 56.87 -26.15
N LEU A 153 -16.94 57.07 -27.47
CA LEU A 153 -16.48 58.29 -28.16
C LEU A 153 -17.71 59.03 -28.67
#